data_AF-A0A9Q4C846-F1
#
_entry.id   AF-A0A9Q4C846-F1
#
_cell.length_a   1.000
_cell.length_b   1.000
_cell.length_c   1.000
_cell.angle_alpha   90.00
_cell.angle_beta   90.00
_cell.angle_gamma   90.00
#
_symmetry.space_group_name_H-M   'P 1'
#
loop_
_entity.id
_entity.type
_entity.pdbx_description
1 polymer ?
#
loop_
_entity_poly.entity_id
_entity_poly.type
_entity_poly.pdbx_seq_one_letter_code
_entity_poly.pdbx_strand_id
1 'polypeptide(L)'
;MADYQRSDLDTPVAGQRRKLINIDGDSVGAFAEKVARFFGTGEYLFWQTVFVIIWIALNVGAWKFSWDPYPFILLNLAFSTQAAYAAPLILLAQNRQEDRDRVVIAEDRRRSEQTKADTEFLARELAGVRIAVGETVTRDYLRRELEELTDVLERLEAKIDDESAARQARDHLEHRERDGKDLLSEPTMGEINDRDDGGR
;
A
#
# COMPACT_ATOMS: atom_id res chain seq x y z
N MET A 1 63.60 -0.41 36.90
CA MET A 1 62.54 0.34 36.20
C MET A 1 62.69 0.02 34.72
N ALA A 2 61.80 -0.81 34.18
CA ALA A 2 61.82 -1.19 32.76
C ALA A 2 60.70 -0.39 32.08
N ASP A 3 61.07 0.66 31.37
CA ASP A 3 60.14 1.43 30.55
C ASP A 3 59.81 0.62 29.29
N TYR A 4 58.58 0.11 29.25
CA TYR A 4 58.01 -0.48 28.05
C TYR A 4 57.50 0.67 27.17
N GLN A 5 58.26 1.06 26.16
CA GLN A 5 57.75 1.88 25.07
C GLN A 5 56.64 1.11 24.36
N ARG A 6 55.38 1.49 24.62
CA ARG A 6 54.24 1.03 23.83
C ARG A 6 54.30 1.73 22.47
N SER A 7 54.64 0.97 21.44
CA SER A 7 54.51 1.39 20.05
C SER A 7 53.02 1.51 19.72
N ASP A 8 52.56 2.76 19.57
CA ASP A 8 51.22 3.09 19.10
C ASP A 8 51.16 2.77 17.60
N LEU A 9 50.70 1.56 17.30
CA LEU A 9 50.76 0.90 16.00
C LEU A 9 49.37 0.73 15.40
N ASP A 10 48.48 1.70 15.64
CA ASP A 10 47.04 1.54 15.33
C ASP A 10 46.44 2.75 14.60
N THR A 11 47.19 3.37 13.69
CA THR A 11 46.60 4.30 12.72
C THR A 11 46.82 3.76 11.32
N PRO A 12 45.81 3.13 10.68
CA PRO A 12 45.90 2.84 9.26
C PRO A 12 45.94 4.17 8.52
N VAL A 13 47.11 4.54 8.02
CA VAL A 13 47.26 5.66 7.09
C VAL A 13 46.49 5.29 5.83
N ALA A 14 45.27 5.80 5.73
CA ALA A 14 44.44 5.69 4.54
C ALA A 14 45.19 6.39 3.40
N GLY A 15 45.94 5.60 2.62
CA GLY A 15 46.64 6.05 1.44
C GLY A 15 45.66 6.72 0.49
N GLN A 16 45.73 8.04 0.42
CA GLN A 16 44.93 8.86 -0.47
C GLN A 16 45.30 8.47 -1.91
N ARG A 17 44.51 7.55 -2.49
CA ARG A 17 44.62 7.12 -3.89
C ARG A 17 44.50 8.36 -4.76
N ARG A 18 45.64 8.88 -5.23
CA ARG A 18 45.70 9.95 -6.22
C ARG A 18 45.07 9.41 -7.51
N LYS A 19 43.80 9.78 -7.77
CA LYS A 19 43.17 9.61 -9.09
C LYS A 19 43.85 10.57 -10.05
N LEU A 20 44.85 10.08 -10.78
CA LEU A 20 45.64 10.87 -11.74
C LEU A 20 44.93 11.12 -13.08
N ILE A 21 43.73 10.58 -13.27
CA ILE A 21 42.94 10.81 -14.49
C ILE A 21 41.51 11.12 -14.06
N ASN A 22 41.17 12.42 -14.02
CA ASN A 22 39.80 12.85 -13.85
C ASN A 22 39.14 12.84 -15.25
N ILE A 23 38.83 11.64 -15.74
CA ILE A 23 37.94 11.51 -16.89
C ILE A 23 36.56 11.90 -16.39
N ASP A 24 36.04 13.03 -16.84
CA ASP A 24 34.69 13.50 -16.49
C ASP A 24 33.67 12.42 -16.84
N GLY A 25 33.16 11.75 -15.79
CA GLY A 25 32.27 10.60 -15.91
C GLY A 25 30.98 10.91 -16.68
N ASP A 26 30.58 12.17 -16.72
CA ASP A 26 29.40 12.66 -17.44
C ASP A 26 29.61 12.69 -18.96
N SER A 27 30.77 13.16 -19.43
CA SER A 27 31.09 13.22 -20.86
C SER A 27 31.20 11.82 -21.48
N VAL A 28 31.83 10.90 -20.76
CA VAL A 28 31.95 9.49 -21.16
C VAL A 28 30.60 8.77 -21.03
N GLY A 29 29.78 9.13 -20.03
CA GLY A 29 28.42 8.61 -19.88
C GLY A 29 27.54 8.93 -21.09
N ALA A 30 27.52 10.20 -21.51
CA ALA A 30 26.76 10.65 -22.67
C ALA A 30 27.25 10.02 -23.98
N PHE A 31 28.58 9.86 -24.14
CA PHE A 31 29.15 9.15 -25.28
C PHE A 31 28.75 7.67 -25.28
N ALA A 32 28.86 6.97 -24.15
CA ALA A 32 28.46 5.58 -24.02
C ALA A 32 26.97 5.38 -24.31
N GLU A 33 26.10 6.30 -23.90
CA GLU A 33 24.67 6.23 -24.19
C GLU A 33 24.37 6.42 -25.69
N LYS A 34 25.08 7.33 -26.35
CA LYS A 34 24.99 7.50 -27.81
C LYS A 34 25.48 6.25 -28.55
N VAL A 35 26.60 5.68 -28.12
CA VAL A 35 27.14 4.43 -28.66
C VAL A 35 26.18 3.26 -28.43
N ALA A 36 25.61 3.14 -27.22
CA ALA A 36 24.63 2.09 -26.90
C ALA A 36 23.37 2.19 -27.76
N ARG A 37 22.82 3.38 -27.97
CA ARG A 37 21.70 3.60 -28.90
C ARG A 37 22.06 3.25 -30.34
N PHE A 38 23.28 3.57 -30.76
CA PHE A 38 23.77 3.29 -32.11
C PHE A 38 23.95 1.79 -32.38
N PHE A 39 24.52 1.04 -31.43
CA PHE A 39 24.66 -0.43 -31.54
C PHE A 39 23.36 -1.19 -31.27
N GLY A 40 22.44 -0.63 -30.47
CA GLY A 40 21.13 -1.24 -30.17
C GLY A 40 20.10 -1.08 -31.28
N THR A 41 20.30 -0.12 -32.20
CA THR A 41 19.48 0.06 -33.39
C THR A 41 20.13 -0.68 -34.55
N GLY A 42 19.39 -1.51 -35.31
CA GLY A 42 19.94 -2.32 -36.42
C GLY A 42 20.64 -1.52 -37.54
N GLU A 43 20.67 -0.20 -37.45
CA GLU A 43 21.38 0.74 -38.33
C GLU A 43 22.89 0.49 -38.40
N TYR A 44 23.55 0.11 -37.29
CA TYR A 44 24.99 -0.21 -37.34
C TYR A 44 25.28 -1.37 -38.28
N LEU A 45 24.50 -2.45 -38.18
CA LEU A 45 24.66 -3.63 -39.03
C LEU A 45 24.41 -3.28 -40.50
N PHE A 46 23.40 -2.46 -40.79
CA PHE A 46 23.12 -1.99 -42.14
C PHE A 46 24.32 -1.24 -42.75
N TRP A 47 24.84 -0.23 -42.06
CA TRP A 47 25.99 0.54 -42.56
C TRP A 47 27.26 -0.30 -42.68
N GLN A 48 27.51 -1.21 -41.73
CA GLN A 48 28.64 -2.13 -41.77
C GLN A 48 28.56 -3.06 -43.00
N THR A 49 27.38 -3.61 -43.30
CA THR A 49 27.16 -4.45 -44.48
C THR A 49 27.35 -3.67 -45.78
N VAL A 50 26.80 -2.46 -45.86
CA VAL A 50 26.97 -1.58 -47.03
C VAL A 50 28.46 -1.25 -47.26
N PHE A 51 29.19 -0.91 -46.19
CA PHE A 51 30.63 -0.65 -46.28
C PHE A 51 31.40 -1.85 -46.82
N VAL A 52 31.13 -3.06 -46.30
CA VAL A 52 31.77 -4.30 -46.77
C VAL A 52 31.46 -4.57 -48.24
N ILE A 53 30.20 -4.40 -48.68
CA ILE A 53 29.80 -4.59 -50.08
C ILE A 53 30.53 -3.62 -51.00
N ILE A 54 30.58 -2.33 -50.63
CA ILE A 54 31.31 -1.30 -51.40
C ILE A 54 32.79 -1.66 -51.47
N TRP A 55 33.40 -2.10 -50.36
CA TRP A 55 34.80 -2.46 -50.32
C TRP A 55 35.13 -3.66 -51.22
N ILE A 56 34.27 -4.68 -51.20
CA ILE A 56 34.37 -5.84 -52.10
C ILE A 56 34.25 -5.38 -53.56
N ALA A 57 33.26 -4.54 -53.88
CA ALA A 57 33.05 -4.04 -55.23
C ALA A 57 34.23 -3.20 -55.74
N LEU A 58 34.83 -2.36 -54.88
CA LEU A 58 36.04 -1.60 -55.19
C LEU A 58 37.23 -2.52 -55.43
N ASN A 59 37.44 -3.55 -54.60
CA ASN A 59 38.51 -4.52 -54.79
C ASN A 59 38.39 -5.30 -56.11
N VAL A 60 37.17 -5.72 -56.45
CA VAL A 60 36.88 -6.45 -57.70
C VAL A 60 37.04 -5.54 -58.92
N GLY A 61 36.60 -4.27 -58.84
CA GLY A 61 36.70 -3.29 -59.93
C GLY A 61 38.10 -2.70 -60.12
N ALA A 62 38.90 -2.62 -59.06
CA ALA A 62 40.26 -2.06 -59.07
C ALA A 62 41.34 -3.05 -59.54
N TRP A 63 40.96 -4.20 -60.11
CA TRP A 63 41.88 -5.25 -60.59
C TRP A 63 42.96 -4.72 -61.54
N LYS A 64 42.65 -3.67 -62.32
CA LYS A 64 43.61 -3.00 -63.23
C LYS A 64 44.71 -2.20 -62.52
N PHE A 65 44.49 -1.79 -61.28
CA PHE A 65 45.44 -1.00 -60.49
C PHE A 65 46.17 -1.81 -59.41
N SER A 66 45.86 -3.11 -59.26
CA SER A 66 46.48 -4.01 -58.26
C SER A 66 46.58 -3.42 -56.85
N TRP A 67 45.61 -2.59 -56.47
CA TRP A 67 45.62 -1.85 -55.20
C TRP A 67 45.70 -2.78 -53.97
N ASP A 68 45.17 -4.01 -54.09
CA ASP A 68 45.42 -5.11 -53.16
C ASP A 68 45.89 -6.36 -53.94
N PRO A 69 47.19 -6.71 -53.90
CA PRO A 69 47.75 -7.86 -54.60
C PRO A 69 47.16 -9.21 -54.14
N TYR A 70 46.51 -9.26 -52.97
CA TYR A 70 45.76 -10.41 -52.47
C TYR A 70 44.35 -9.95 -52.11
N PRO A 71 43.33 -10.27 -52.92
CA PRO A 71 41.99 -9.74 -52.69
C PRO A 71 41.55 -10.07 -51.25
N PHE A 72 41.25 -9.01 -50.49
CA PHE A 72 40.74 -9.00 -49.11
C PHE A 72 41.74 -9.11 -47.94
N ILE A 73 43.07 -9.08 -48.15
CA ILE A 73 44.03 -9.13 -47.02
C ILE A 73 43.88 -7.89 -46.11
N LEU A 74 43.72 -6.71 -46.70
CA LEU A 74 43.56 -5.46 -45.96
C LEU A 74 42.25 -5.39 -45.20
N LEU A 75 41.17 -5.91 -45.80
CA LEU A 75 39.87 -6.02 -45.15
C LEU A 75 39.94 -6.96 -43.94
N ASN A 76 40.57 -8.13 -44.12
CA ASN A 76 40.74 -9.08 -43.04
C ASN A 76 41.62 -8.51 -41.90
N LEU A 77 42.69 -7.79 -42.25
CA LEU A 77 43.54 -7.11 -41.27
C LEU A 77 42.75 -6.06 -40.48
N ALA A 78 41.94 -5.25 -41.16
CA ALA A 78 41.08 -4.25 -40.53
C ALA A 78 40.06 -4.87 -39.57
N PHE A 79 39.38 -5.94 -39.97
CA PHE A 79 38.45 -6.68 -39.09
C PHE A 79 39.17 -7.31 -37.88
N SER A 80 40.38 -7.85 -38.09
CA SER A 80 41.19 -8.43 -37.01
C SER A 80 41.55 -7.36 -35.97
N THR A 81 41.97 -6.18 -36.42
CA THR A 81 42.25 -5.05 -35.53
C THR A 81 40.98 -4.51 -34.88
N GLN A 82 39.85 -4.46 -35.60
CA GLN A 82 38.55 -4.03 -35.06
C GLN A 82 38.12 -4.94 -33.90
N ALA A 83 38.22 -6.26 -34.07
CA ALA A 83 37.91 -7.22 -33.01
C ALA A 83 38.88 -7.07 -31.81
N ALA A 84 40.18 -6.90 -32.08
CA ALA A 84 41.19 -6.74 -31.04
C ALA A 84 40.98 -5.47 -30.18
N TYR A 85 40.53 -4.36 -30.78
CA TYR A 85 40.23 -3.13 -30.05
C TYR A 85 38.83 -3.13 -29.41
N ALA A 86 37.90 -3.93 -29.93
CA ALA A 86 36.58 -4.08 -29.32
C ALA A 86 36.66 -4.70 -27.92
N ALA A 87 37.51 -5.71 -27.70
CA ALA A 87 37.66 -6.38 -26.41
C ALA A 87 37.96 -5.42 -25.22
N PRO A 88 38.98 -4.54 -25.27
CA PRO A 88 39.25 -3.60 -24.18
C PRO A 88 38.17 -2.52 -24.03
N LEU A 89 37.54 -2.08 -25.13
CA LEU A 89 36.41 -1.14 -25.05
C LEU A 89 35.20 -1.75 -24.35
N ILE A 90 34.88 -3.00 -24.69
CA ILE A 90 33.80 -3.76 -24.06
C ILE A 90 34.10 -3.94 -22.57
N LEU A 91 35.33 -4.29 -22.20
CA LEU A 91 35.75 -4.43 -20.80
C LEU A 91 35.59 -3.12 -20.02
N LEU A 92 35.98 -1.98 -20.62
CA LEU A 92 35.77 -0.66 -19.99
C LEU A 92 34.29 -0.30 -19.85
N ALA A 93 33.47 -0.66 -20.84
CA ALA A 93 32.03 -0.45 -20.78
C ALA A 93 31.37 -1.33 -19.70
N GLN A 94 31.82 -2.59 -19.58
CA GLN A 94 31.36 -3.56 -18.60
C GLN A 94 31.70 -3.13 -17.17
N ASN A 95 32.96 -2.77 -16.88
CA ASN A 95 33.35 -2.28 -15.55
C ASN A 95 32.48 -1.10 -15.08
N ARG A 96 32.11 -0.20 -16.01
CA ARG A 96 31.21 0.93 -15.69
C ARG A 96 29.75 0.53 -15.53
N GLN A 97 29.28 -0.49 -16.24
CA GLN A 97 27.96 -1.06 -16.02
C GLN A 97 27.90 -1.70 -14.64
N GLU A 98 28.88 -2.53 -14.29
CA GLU A 98 28.98 -3.17 -12.98
C GLU A 98 29.04 -2.16 -11.82
N ASP A 99 29.81 -1.07 -11.96
CA ASP A 99 29.86 0.01 -10.96
C ASP A 99 28.48 0.67 -10.75
N ARG A 100 27.74 0.93 -11.83
CA ARG A 100 26.37 1.50 -11.75
C ARG A 100 25.40 0.51 -11.14
N ASP A 101 25.42 -0.75 -11.60
CA ASP A 101 24.55 -1.80 -11.11
C ASP A 101 24.78 -2.04 -9.62
N ARG A 102 26.03 -1.95 -9.15
CA ARG A 102 26.37 -2.04 -7.73
C ARG A 102 25.74 -0.92 -6.90
N VAL A 103 25.74 0.32 -7.40
CA VAL A 103 25.09 1.45 -6.72
C VAL A 103 23.58 1.25 -6.66
N VAL A 104 22.96 0.85 -7.78
CA VAL A 104 21.52 0.57 -7.85
C VAL A 104 21.12 -0.53 -6.87
N ILE A 105 21.87 -1.63 -6.81
CA ILE A 105 21.61 -2.74 -5.88
C ILE A 105 21.78 -2.30 -4.42
N ALA A 106 22.76 -1.45 -4.12
CA ALA A 106 22.96 -0.94 -2.77
C ALA A 106 21.82 -0.02 -2.32
N GLU A 107 21.33 0.85 -3.20
CA GLU A 107 20.16 1.69 -2.92
C GLU A 107 18.88 0.87 -2.76
N ASP A 108 18.67 -0.12 -3.62
CA ASP A 108 17.50 -1.01 -3.53
C ASP A 108 17.49 -1.81 -2.23
N ARG A 109 18.66 -2.31 -1.80
CA ARG A 109 18.81 -2.97 -0.49
C ARG A 109 18.45 -2.03 0.66
N ARG A 110 18.97 -0.80 0.65
CA ARG A 110 18.67 0.22 1.68
C ARG A 110 17.18 0.55 1.71
N ARG A 111 16.55 0.72 0.55
CA ARG A 111 15.12 0.98 0.44
C ARG A 111 14.28 -0.20 0.97
N SER A 112 14.71 -1.43 0.67
CA SER A 112 14.06 -2.64 1.17
C SER A 112 14.16 -2.76 2.69
N GLU A 113 15.30 -2.43 3.28
CA GLU A 113 15.48 -2.38 4.73
C GLU A 113 14.57 -1.33 5.39
N GLN A 114 14.49 -0.13 4.81
CA GLN A 114 13.57 0.92 5.28
C GLN A 114 12.11 0.49 5.20
N THR A 115 11.69 -0.07 4.06
CA THR A 115 10.31 -0.54 3.86
C THR A 115 9.94 -1.62 4.86
N LYS A 116 10.87 -2.54 5.17
CA LYS A 116 10.67 -3.56 6.22
C LYS A 116 10.50 -2.91 7.59
N ALA A 117 11.38 -1.98 7.97
CA ALA A 117 11.30 -1.28 9.25
C ALA A 117 9.98 -0.49 9.40
N ASP A 118 9.57 0.21 8.34
CA ASP A 118 8.30 0.95 8.32
C ASP A 118 7.10 0.01 8.46
N THR A 119 7.14 -1.16 7.80
CA THR A 119 6.09 -2.18 7.91
C THR A 119 6.03 -2.76 9.32
N GLU A 120 7.18 -3.07 9.93
CA GLU A 120 7.26 -3.55 11.31
C GLU A 120 6.77 -2.51 12.31
N PHE A 121 7.11 -1.24 12.09
CA PHE A 121 6.62 -0.13 12.90
C PHE A 121 5.09 -0.01 12.81
N LEU A 122 4.53 0.04 11.60
CA LEU A 122 3.09 0.10 11.38
C LEU A 122 2.36 -1.10 11.97
N ALA A 123 2.94 -2.31 11.87
CA ALA A 123 2.36 -3.51 12.47
C ALA A 123 2.34 -3.42 14.00
N ARG A 124 3.39 -2.89 14.63
CA ARG A 124 3.46 -2.67 16.07
C ARG A 124 2.46 -1.60 16.53
N GLU A 125 2.39 -0.48 15.83
CA GLU A 125 1.42 0.58 16.10
C GLU A 125 -0.02 0.06 15.96
N LEU A 126 -0.32 -0.68 14.89
CA LEU A 126 -1.64 -1.29 14.68
C LEU A 126 -1.98 -2.30 15.79
N ALA A 127 -1.01 -3.11 16.23
CA ALA A 127 -1.21 -4.02 17.35
C ALA A 127 -1.50 -3.26 18.66
N GLY A 128 -0.78 -2.17 18.92
CA GLY A 128 -1.04 -1.29 20.07
C GLY A 128 -2.43 -0.66 20.03
N VAL A 129 -2.82 -0.09 18.89
CA VAL A 129 -4.17 0.46 18.66
C VAL A 129 -5.23 -0.62 18.83
N ARG A 130 -5.02 -1.83 18.31
CA ARG A 130 -5.95 -2.95 18.45
C ARG A 130 -6.16 -3.36 19.90
N ILE A 131 -5.10 -3.38 20.72
CA ILE A 131 -5.22 -3.67 22.15
C ILE A 131 -5.99 -2.54 22.84
N ALA A 132 -5.62 -1.28 22.63
CA ALA A 132 -6.30 -0.14 23.23
C ALA A 132 -7.80 -0.07 22.88
N VAL A 133 -8.17 -0.35 21.63
CA VAL A 133 -9.58 -0.43 21.20
C VAL A 133 -10.28 -1.67 21.76
N GLY A 134 -9.61 -2.82 21.77
CA GLY A 134 -10.15 -4.07 22.28
C GLY A 134 -10.44 -4.06 23.78
N GLU A 135 -9.64 -3.32 24.56
CA GLU A 135 -9.83 -3.19 26.01
C GLU A 135 -10.92 -2.16 26.39
N THR A 136 -11.16 -1.14 25.56
CA THR A 136 -11.93 0.04 26.00
C THR A 136 -13.38 0.09 25.49
N VAL A 137 -13.76 -0.60 24.40
CA VAL A 137 -15.04 -0.29 23.71
C VAL A 137 -16.02 -1.45 23.56
N THR A 138 -15.61 -2.73 23.56
CA THR A 138 -16.50 -3.72 22.93
C THR A 138 -17.37 -4.57 23.85
N ARG A 139 -16.95 -4.82 25.10
CA ARG A 139 -17.71 -5.75 25.96
C ARG A 139 -18.52 -5.03 27.02
N ASP A 140 -17.86 -4.28 27.89
CA ASP A 140 -18.55 -3.66 29.02
C ASP A 140 -19.36 -2.44 28.59
N TYR A 141 -18.87 -1.67 27.62
CA TYR A 141 -19.62 -0.55 27.04
C TYR A 141 -20.84 -1.02 26.25
N LEU A 142 -20.70 -1.97 25.31
CA LEU A 142 -21.86 -2.55 24.60
C LEU A 142 -22.85 -3.19 25.57
N ARG A 143 -22.37 -3.91 26.59
CA ARG A 143 -23.25 -4.52 27.59
C ARG A 143 -24.02 -3.47 28.36
N ARG A 144 -23.35 -2.39 28.79
CA ARG A 144 -23.99 -1.29 29.52
C ARG A 144 -25.01 -0.57 28.66
N GLU A 145 -24.69 -0.30 27.39
CA GLU A 145 -25.63 0.33 26.46
C GLU A 145 -26.84 -0.56 26.18
N LEU A 146 -26.64 -1.88 26.04
CA LEU A 146 -27.73 -2.83 25.88
C LEU A 146 -28.59 -2.95 27.16
N GLU A 147 -27.99 -2.92 28.34
CA GLU A 147 -28.71 -2.89 29.63
C GLU A 147 -29.50 -1.59 29.78
N GLU A 148 -28.92 -0.43 29.42
CA GLU A 148 -29.61 0.86 29.45
C GLU A 148 -30.78 0.92 28.48
N LEU A 149 -30.60 0.44 27.24
CA LEU A 149 -31.69 0.33 26.28
C LEU A 149 -32.80 -0.60 26.80
N THR A 150 -32.44 -1.72 27.42
CA THR A 150 -33.41 -2.67 27.99
C THR A 150 -34.22 -2.04 29.12
N ASP A 151 -33.58 -1.32 30.04
CA ASP A 151 -34.27 -0.61 31.14
C ASP A 151 -35.21 0.49 30.60
N VAL A 152 -34.79 1.21 29.55
CA VAL A 152 -35.65 2.21 28.90
C VAL A 152 -36.88 1.56 28.26
N LEU A 153 -36.70 0.40 27.60
CA LEU A 153 -37.80 -0.38 27.02
C LEU A 153 -38.78 -0.86 28.10
N GLU A 154 -38.26 -1.42 29.20
CA GLU A 154 -39.08 -1.93 30.32
C GLU A 154 -39.89 -0.81 30.99
N ARG A 155 -39.28 0.37 31.21
CA ARG A 155 -39.99 1.54 31.73
C ARG A 155 -41.10 2.03 30.78
N LEU A 156 -40.86 1.94 29.47
CA LEU A 156 -41.87 2.34 28.49
C LEU A 156 -43.05 1.36 28.49
N GLU A 157 -42.77 0.06 28.56
CA GLU A 157 -43.78 -1.00 28.68
C GLU A 157 -44.62 -0.82 29.95
N ALA A 158 -43.99 -0.66 31.12
CA ALA A 158 -44.70 -0.43 32.39
C ALA A 158 -45.61 0.81 32.33
N LYS A 159 -45.16 1.88 31.67
CA LYS A 159 -45.95 3.10 31.53
C LYS A 159 -47.16 2.92 30.61
N ILE A 160 -47.04 2.08 29.58
CA ILE A 160 -48.14 1.71 28.68
C ILE A 160 -49.15 0.82 29.43
N ASP A 161 -48.67 -0.11 30.25
CA ASP A 161 -49.52 -0.98 31.08
C ASP A 161 -50.31 -0.19 32.13
N ASP A 162 -49.67 0.74 32.83
CA ASP A 162 -50.35 1.64 33.77
C ASP A 162 -51.43 2.50 33.07
N GLU A 163 -51.12 3.04 31.88
CA GLU A 163 -52.08 3.85 31.14
C GLU A 163 -53.26 3.02 30.63
N SER A 164 -53.01 1.79 30.18
CA SER A 164 -54.06 0.87 29.72
C SER A 164 -54.93 0.36 30.88
N ALA A 165 -54.35 0.05 32.05
CA ALA A 165 -55.08 -0.29 33.26
C ALA A 165 -55.94 0.90 33.76
N ALA A 166 -55.40 2.12 33.73
CA ALA A 166 -56.14 3.32 34.09
C ALA A 166 -57.33 3.59 33.14
N ARG A 167 -57.16 3.33 31.84
CA ARG A 167 -58.26 3.40 30.86
C ARG A 167 -59.33 2.33 31.13
N GLN A 168 -58.93 1.07 31.35
CA GLN A 168 -59.88 -0.01 31.68
C GLN A 168 -60.68 0.26 32.96
N ALA A 169 -60.03 0.80 33.99
CA ALA A 169 -60.69 1.16 35.24
C ALA A 169 -61.72 2.28 35.04
N ARG A 170 -61.40 3.28 34.21
CA ARG A 170 -62.35 4.34 33.83
C ARG A 170 -63.53 3.78 33.05
N ASP A 171 -63.30 2.92 32.06
CA ASP A 171 -64.37 2.29 31.27
C ASP A 171 -65.29 1.43 32.14
N HIS A 172 -64.76 0.67 33.10
CA HIS A 172 -65.56 -0.10 34.06
C HIS A 172 -66.41 0.78 34.98
N LEU A 173 -65.86 1.89 35.46
CA LEU A 173 -66.59 2.85 36.28
C LEU A 173 -67.72 3.50 35.47
N GLU A 174 -67.46 3.87 34.22
CA GLU A 174 -68.49 4.42 33.32
C GLU A 174 -69.60 3.41 33.03
N HIS A 175 -69.29 2.14 32.81
CA HIS A 175 -70.30 1.09 32.64
C HIS A 175 -71.14 0.89 33.90
N ARG A 176 -70.50 0.83 35.07
CA ARG A 176 -71.21 0.70 36.35
C ARG A 176 -72.10 1.90 36.67
N GLU A 177 -71.68 3.11 36.26
CA GLU A 177 -72.47 4.32 36.44
C GLU A 177 -73.67 4.40 35.48
N ARG A 178 -73.55 3.82 34.27
CA ARG A 178 -74.70 3.65 33.35
C ARG A 178 -75.72 2.64 33.90
N ASP A 179 -75.26 1.45 34.32
CA ASP A 179 -76.15 0.43 34.90
C ASP A 179 -76.84 0.92 36.20
N GLY A 180 -76.14 1.71 37.01
CA GLY A 180 -76.69 2.31 38.24
C GLY A 180 -77.74 3.40 37.99
N LYS A 181 -77.64 4.15 36.89
CA LYS A 181 -78.65 5.16 36.51
C LYS A 181 -79.93 4.51 35.97
N ASP A 182 -79.82 3.37 35.29
CA ASP A 182 -80.97 2.62 34.82
C ASP A 182 -81.82 2.06 36.00
N LEU A 183 -81.18 1.73 37.14
CA LEU A 183 -81.84 1.26 38.36
C LEU A 183 -82.48 2.37 39.22
N LEU A 184 -82.11 3.63 39.04
CA LEU A 184 -82.65 4.78 39.80
C LEU A 184 -83.88 5.43 39.14
N SER A 185 -84.39 4.83 38.06
CA SER A 185 -85.46 5.42 37.22
C SER A 185 -86.88 4.90 37.50
N GLU A 186 -87.11 4.05 38.51
CA GLU A 186 -88.47 3.62 38.89
C GLU A 186 -89.02 4.39 40.11
N PRO A 187 -90.08 5.23 39.96
CA PRO A 187 -90.74 5.85 41.10
C PRO A 187 -91.87 4.94 41.63
N THR A 188 -91.82 4.65 42.93
CA THR A 188 -92.88 3.95 43.67
C THR A 188 -94.00 4.95 43.99
N MET A 189 -95.15 4.84 43.31
CA MET A 189 -96.36 5.61 43.63
C MET A 189 -97.22 4.81 44.61
N GLY A 190 -97.35 5.29 45.84
CA GLY A 190 -98.26 4.73 46.84
C GLY A 190 -99.69 5.21 46.61
N GLU A 191 -100.66 4.30 46.72
CA GLU A 191 -102.08 4.63 46.82
C GLU A 191 -102.66 3.97 48.08
N ILE A 192 -103.05 4.85 49.00
CA ILE A 192 -103.84 4.57 50.20
C ILE A 192 -105.29 4.33 49.79
N ASN A 193 -105.93 3.26 50.27
CA ASN A 193 -107.38 3.28 50.42
C ASN A 193 -107.86 2.53 51.66
N ASP A 194 -108.79 3.21 52.30
CA ASP A 194 -109.47 3.03 53.57
C ASP A 194 -110.58 1.97 53.49
N ARG A 195 -111.04 1.55 54.69
CA ARG A 195 -112.38 0.99 55.00
C ARG A 195 -112.64 -0.44 54.51
N ASP A 196 -113.48 -1.25 55.13
CA ASP A 196 -114.29 -1.27 56.36
C ASP A 196 -115.04 -2.61 56.30
N ASP A 197 -115.46 -3.13 57.45
CA ASP A 197 -116.53 -4.13 57.63
C ASP A 197 -116.27 -5.53 57.03
N GLY A 198 -116.51 -6.67 57.68
CA GLY A 198 -117.44 -6.96 58.76
C GLY A 198 -118.07 -8.32 58.46
N GLY A 199 -118.10 -9.20 59.46
CA GLY A 199 -119.20 -10.16 59.60
C GLY A 199 -119.12 -11.53 58.93
N ARG A 200 -118.96 -12.53 59.81
CA ARG A 200 -119.54 -13.88 59.82
C ARG A 200 -118.98 -14.95 58.88
#